data_AF-U1ZLT0-F1
#
_entry.id   AF-U1ZLT0-F1
#
_cell.length_a   1.000
_cell.length_b   1.000
_cell.length_c   1.000
_cell.angle_alpha   90.00
_cell.angle_beta   90.00
_cell.angle_gamma   90.00
#
_symmetry.space_group_name_H-M   'P 1'
#
loop_
_entity.id
_entity.type
_entity.pdbx_description
1 polymer ?
#
loop_
_entity_poly.entity_id
_entity_poly.type
_entity_poly.pdbx_seq_one_letter_code
_entity_poly.pdbx_strand_id
1 'polypeptide(L)'
;MTRRPRSDSTKAAVTASQNAALGTLLPPAHVALPDTAAPFWDAIMRNRPRDRWNDADLAMAAVMARDQSSVERLQAEIATEGDVIGGKLNPKHKLVETLARRVVAMARALHVHAEATTGRSQNQGKALELEQAARQQDDDDLIPRLAVVR
;
A
#
# COMPACT_ATOMS: atom_id res chain seq x y z
N MET A 1 14.73 -23.32 13.94
CA MET A 1 13.80 -22.71 12.95
C MET A 1 12.37 -22.81 13.49
N THR A 2 11.82 -21.72 14.00
CA THR A 2 10.46 -21.70 14.56
C THR A 2 9.45 -21.62 13.41
N ARG A 3 8.59 -22.64 13.29
CA ARG A 3 7.58 -22.74 12.23
C ARG A 3 6.60 -21.56 12.35
N ARG A 4 6.40 -20.81 11.25
CA ARG A 4 5.47 -19.66 11.22
C ARG A 4 4.06 -20.14 11.58
N PRO A 5 3.35 -19.46 12.51
CA PRO A 5 2.00 -19.86 12.88
C PRO A 5 1.08 -19.88 11.65
N ARG A 6 0.18 -20.87 11.62
CA ARG A 6 -0.85 -20.99 10.57
C ARG A 6 -1.81 -19.81 10.70
N SER A 7 -2.27 -19.28 9.57
CA SER A 7 -3.18 -18.12 9.52
C SER A 7 -4.52 -18.36 10.23
N ASP A 8 -4.87 -19.61 10.48
CA ASP A 8 -6.12 -20.02 11.14
C ASP A 8 -5.99 -20.13 12.69
N SER A 9 -4.87 -19.67 13.26
CA SER A 9 -4.60 -19.74 14.71
C SER A 9 -5.12 -18.51 15.45
N THR A 10 -5.54 -18.68 16.71
CA THR A 10 -5.78 -17.57 17.66
C THR A 10 -4.60 -16.60 17.72
N LYS A 11 -3.37 -17.10 17.59
CA LYS A 11 -2.16 -16.27 17.53
C LYS A 11 -2.13 -15.35 16.29
N ALA A 12 -2.63 -15.82 15.15
CA ALA A 12 -2.71 -15.02 13.93
C ALA A 12 -3.75 -13.89 14.07
N ALA A 13 -4.90 -14.17 14.70
CA ALA A 13 -5.92 -13.16 15.00
C ALA A 13 -5.39 -12.07 15.95
N VAL A 14 -4.66 -12.45 17.01
CA VAL A 14 -4.03 -11.48 17.93
C VAL A 14 -3.00 -10.61 17.21
N THR A 15 -2.13 -11.21 16.38
CA THR A 15 -1.16 -10.44 15.58
C THR A 15 -1.84 -9.49 14.59
N ALA A 16 -2.94 -9.91 13.96
CA ALA A 16 -3.69 -9.06 13.05
C ALA A 16 -4.29 -7.84 13.77
N SER A 17 -4.92 -8.04 14.94
CA SER A 17 -5.44 -6.95 15.77
C SER A 17 -4.33 -6.00 16.25
N GLN A 18 -3.18 -6.53 16.69
CA GLN A 18 -2.02 -5.71 17.05
C GLN A 18 -1.50 -4.89 15.87
N ASN A 19 -1.40 -5.49 14.68
CA ASN A 19 -0.94 -4.80 13.48
C ASN A 19 -1.92 -3.72 13.01
N ALA A 20 -3.22 -3.95 13.16
CA ALA A 20 -4.27 -2.97 12.88
C ALA A 20 -4.12 -1.73 13.78
N ALA A 21 -3.88 -1.94 15.08
CA ALA A 21 -3.73 -0.86 16.06
C ALA A 21 -2.45 0.01 15.87
N LEU A 22 -1.41 -0.50 15.20
CA LEU A 22 -0.12 0.19 15.00
C LEU A 22 -0.10 1.21 13.84
N GLY A 23 -1.24 1.45 13.18
CA GLY A 23 -1.36 2.40 12.06
C GLY A 23 -0.58 2.00 10.80
N THR A 24 -0.52 2.88 9.80
CA THR A 24 0.23 2.63 8.56
C THR A 24 1.74 2.65 8.81
N LEU A 25 2.49 1.77 8.13
CA LEU A 25 3.95 1.83 8.14
C LEU A 25 4.43 3.17 7.55
N LEU A 26 5.54 3.67 8.08
CA LEU A 26 6.19 4.87 7.56
C LEU A 26 7.25 4.49 6.50
N PRO A 27 7.50 5.36 5.51
CA PRO A 27 8.61 5.17 4.59
C PRO A 27 9.96 5.19 5.33
N PRO A 28 11.01 4.53 4.81
CA PRO A 28 12.33 4.56 5.41
C PRO A 28 12.87 5.98 5.48
N ALA A 29 13.63 6.32 6.52
CA ALA A 29 14.11 7.70 6.76
C ALA A 29 14.91 8.31 5.60
N HIS A 30 15.55 7.48 4.78
CA HIS A 30 16.32 7.91 3.61
C HIS A 30 15.49 8.09 2.34
N VAL A 31 14.17 7.85 2.39
CA VAL A 31 13.27 7.99 1.23
C VAL A 31 12.19 9.02 1.55
N ALA A 32 12.23 10.14 0.83
CA ALA A 32 11.21 11.18 0.95
C ALA A 32 9.88 10.74 0.32
N LEU A 33 8.78 11.01 1.01
CA LEU A 33 7.41 10.84 0.53
C LEU A 33 6.66 12.17 0.73
N PRO A 34 6.32 12.90 -0.36
CA PRO A 34 5.56 14.15 -0.27
C PRO A 34 4.09 13.87 0.09
N ASP A 35 3.41 14.85 0.67
CA ASP A 35 2.00 14.73 1.09
C ASP A 35 1.07 14.32 -0.06
N THR A 36 1.34 14.80 -1.28
CA THR A 36 0.56 14.43 -2.48
C THR A 36 0.65 12.94 -2.84
N ALA A 37 1.66 12.24 -2.31
CA ALA A 37 1.86 10.81 -2.51
C ALA A 37 1.30 9.95 -1.35
N ALA A 38 0.87 10.57 -0.24
CA ALA A 38 0.39 9.85 0.94
C ALA A 38 -0.80 8.91 0.64
N PRO A 39 -1.84 9.31 -0.14
CA PRO A 39 -2.96 8.41 -0.44
C PRO A 39 -2.53 7.16 -1.23
N PHE A 40 -1.54 7.31 -2.11
CA PHE A 40 -0.99 6.20 -2.90
C PHE A 40 -0.16 5.26 -2.03
N TRP A 41 0.65 5.81 -1.12
CA TRP A 41 1.39 5.05 -0.12
C TRP A 41 0.45 4.20 0.73
N ASP A 42 -0.60 4.80 1.28
CA ASP A 42 -1.58 4.10 2.12
C ASP A 42 -2.27 2.98 1.35
N ALA A 43 -2.60 3.19 0.08
CA ALA A 43 -3.16 2.16 -0.79
C ALA A 43 -2.18 1.00 -1.01
N ILE A 44 -0.90 1.29 -1.26
CA ILE A 44 0.13 0.25 -1.44
C ILE A 44 0.30 -0.57 -0.17
N MET A 45 0.40 0.09 0.99
CA MET A 45 0.58 -0.58 2.29
C MET A 45 -0.57 -1.52 2.66
N ARG A 46 -1.79 -1.27 2.17
CA ARG A 46 -2.97 -2.13 2.38
C ARG A 46 -2.98 -3.42 1.56
N ASN A 47 -2.08 -3.60 0.59
CA ASN A 47 -2.08 -4.81 -0.26
C ASN A 47 -1.43 -6.03 0.38
N ARG A 48 -0.81 -5.86 1.55
CA ARG A 48 -0.02 -6.89 2.20
C ARG A 48 0.00 -6.66 3.72
N PRO A 49 -0.06 -7.73 4.56
CA PRO A 49 0.02 -7.60 6.01
C PRO A 49 1.27 -6.85 6.47
N ARG A 50 1.16 -6.13 7.59
CA ARG A 50 2.23 -5.28 8.13
C ARG A 50 3.56 -6.04 8.29
N ASP A 51 3.51 -7.28 8.77
CA ASP A 51 4.66 -8.12 9.10
C ASP A 51 5.37 -8.75 7.87
N ARG A 52 4.94 -8.39 6.67
CA ARG A 52 5.50 -8.87 5.40
C ARG A 52 6.24 -7.80 4.61
N TRP A 53 6.26 -6.56 5.09
CA TRP A 53 7.07 -5.51 4.51
C TRP A 53 8.49 -5.59 5.07
N ASN A 54 9.48 -5.35 4.21
CA ASN A 54 10.88 -5.14 4.59
C ASN A 54 11.34 -3.75 4.14
N ASP A 55 12.49 -3.27 4.60
CA ASP A 55 12.96 -1.91 4.30
C ASP A 55 13.14 -1.64 2.80
N ALA A 56 13.57 -2.64 2.01
CA ALA A 56 13.71 -2.51 0.57
C ALA A 56 12.34 -2.43 -0.13
N ASP A 57 11.36 -3.23 0.32
CA ASP A 57 9.97 -3.15 -0.16
C ASP A 57 9.38 -1.78 0.15
N LEU A 58 9.62 -1.25 1.36
CA LEU A 58 9.13 0.08 1.78
C LEU A 58 9.78 1.21 0.96
N ALA A 59 11.09 1.13 0.70
CA ALA A 59 11.76 2.11 -0.15
C ALA A 59 11.20 2.11 -1.58
N MET A 60 10.99 0.92 -2.15
CA MET A 60 10.42 0.77 -3.50
C MET A 60 8.95 1.22 -3.55
N ALA A 61 8.15 0.91 -2.54
CA ALA A 61 6.77 1.36 -2.43
C ALA A 61 6.67 2.89 -2.36
N ALA A 62 7.59 3.57 -1.67
CA ALA A 62 7.61 5.03 -1.59
C ALA A 62 7.98 5.69 -2.92
N VAL A 63 8.87 5.07 -3.70
CA VAL A 63 9.15 5.50 -5.09
C VAL A 63 7.91 5.31 -5.95
N MET A 64 7.24 4.15 -5.84
CA MET A 64 6.02 3.86 -6.59
C MET A 64 4.88 4.84 -6.28
N ALA A 65 4.65 5.18 -5.01
CA ALA A 65 3.66 6.15 -4.61
C ALA A 65 3.91 7.55 -5.21
N ARG A 66 5.17 7.99 -5.24
CA ARG A 66 5.56 9.27 -5.86
C ARG A 66 5.34 9.28 -7.36
N ASP A 67 5.61 8.17 -8.03
CA ASP A 67 5.38 8.05 -9.47
C ASP A 67 3.88 8.08 -9.79
N GLN A 68 3.05 7.39 -9.01
CA GLN A 68 1.59 7.44 -9.15
C GLN A 68 1.06 8.86 -8.94
N SER A 69 1.49 9.55 -7.88
CA SER A 69 1.15 10.96 -7.64
C SER A 69 1.59 11.88 -8.78
N SER A 70 2.77 11.63 -9.36
CA SER A 70 3.29 12.40 -10.49
C SER A 70 2.49 12.16 -11.78
N VAL A 71 2.04 10.92 -12.02
CA VAL A 71 1.16 10.59 -13.15
C VAL A 71 -0.16 11.35 -13.04
N GLU A 72 -0.82 11.33 -11.88
CA GLU A 72 -2.09 12.04 -11.67
C GLU A 72 -1.94 13.55 -11.89
N ARG A 73 -0.89 14.15 -11.33
CA ARG A 73 -0.59 15.58 -11.56
C ARG A 73 -0.42 15.87 -13.06
N LEU A 74 0.39 15.08 -13.77
CA LEU A 74 0.63 15.28 -15.20
C LEU A 74 -0.64 15.09 -16.04
N GLN A 75 -1.49 14.13 -15.68
CA GLN A 75 -2.77 13.93 -16.35
C GLN A 75 -3.72 15.11 -16.14
N ALA A 76 -3.77 15.68 -14.93
CA ALA A 76 -4.56 16.89 -14.66
C ALA A 76 -4.06 18.10 -15.47
N GLU A 77 -2.73 18.25 -15.60
CA GLU A 77 -2.12 19.28 -16.44
C GLU A 77 -2.47 19.07 -17.92
N ILE A 78 -2.37 17.85 -18.44
CA ILE A 78 -2.76 17.51 -19.82
C ILE A 78 -4.25 17.79 -20.05
N ALA A 79 -5.12 17.46 -19.09
CA ALA A 79 -6.55 17.73 -19.18
C ALA A 79 -6.85 19.24 -19.29
N THR A 80 -6.00 20.08 -18.70
CA THR A 80 -6.12 21.54 -18.76
C THR A 80 -5.53 22.11 -20.05
N GLU A 81 -4.38 21.58 -20.50
CA GLU A 81 -3.63 22.07 -21.66
C GLU A 81 -4.16 21.53 -22.99
N GLY A 82 -4.82 20.38 -22.96
CA GLY A 82 -5.20 19.59 -24.13
C GLY A 82 -4.12 18.62 -24.61
N ASP A 83 -4.54 17.64 -25.41
CA ASP A 83 -3.66 16.62 -25.97
C ASP A 83 -2.71 17.15 -27.04
N VAL A 84 -3.02 18.31 -27.64
CA VAL A 84 -2.25 18.91 -28.73
C VAL A 84 -1.94 20.36 -28.41
N ILE A 85 -0.65 20.71 -28.40
CA ILE A 85 -0.15 22.07 -28.19
C ILE A 85 0.64 22.49 -29.43
N GLY A 86 0.23 23.59 -30.08
CA GLY A 86 0.92 24.10 -31.27
C GLY A 86 0.99 23.10 -32.43
N GLY A 87 -0.05 22.27 -32.61
CA GLY A 87 -0.13 21.26 -33.67
C GLY A 87 0.70 19.99 -33.43
N LYS A 88 1.29 19.82 -32.24
CA LYS A 88 2.04 18.62 -31.84
C LYS A 88 1.42 18.01 -30.58
N LEU A 89 1.58 16.69 -30.42
CA LEU A 89 1.17 16.00 -29.20
C LEU A 89 1.82 16.66 -27.97
N ASN A 90 1.05 16.86 -26.90
CA ASN A 90 1.53 17.40 -25.64
C ASN A 90 2.72 16.54 -25.15
N PRO A 91 3.93 17.11 -24.95
CA PRO A 91 5.13 16.35 -24.61
C PRO A 91 5.02 15.63 -23.26
N LYS A 92 4.10 16.04 -22.37
CA LYS A 92 3.86 15.39 -21.07
C LYS A 92 3.36 13.95 -21.20
N HIS A 93 2.68 13.60 -22.29
CA HIS A 93 2.23 12.22 -22.57
C HIS A 93 3.37 11.21 -22.49
N LYS A 94 4.57 11.57 -22.98
CA LYS A 94 5.75 10.71 -22.94
C LYS A 94 6.25 10.45 -21.51
N LEU A 95 6.18 11.47 -20.65
CA LEU A 95 6.57 11.32 -19.25
C LEU A 95 5.54 10.47 -18.50
N VAL A 96 4.24 10.69 -18.74
CA VAL A 96 3.15 9.85 -18.19
C VAL A 96 3.36 8.38 -18.56
N GLU A 97 3.63 8.08 -19.82
CA GLU A 97 3.88 6.70 -20.28
C GLU A 97 5.10 6.07 -19.58
N THR A 98 6.17 6.84 -19.42
CA THR A 98 7.40 6.37 -18.77
C THR A 98 7.18 6.04 -17.29
N LEU A 99 6.51 6.94 -16.57
CA LEU A 99 6.19 6.74 -15.16
C LEU A 99 5.20 5.58 -14.98
N ALA A 100 4.16 5.49 -15.81
CA ALA A 100 3.18 4.41 -15.76
C ALA A 100 3.82 3.03 -15.95
N ARG A 101 4.74 2.89 -16.92
CA ARG A 101 5.51 1.64 -17.10
C ARG A 101 6.39 1.31 -15.90
N ARG A 102 7.02 2.32 -15.30
CA ARG A 102 7.84 2.14 -14.09
C ARG A 102 6.98 1.70 -12.89
N VAL A 103 5.79 2.29 -12.71
CA VAL A 103 4.81 1.89 -11.69
C VAL A 103 4.41 0.42 -11.88
N VAL A 104 4.08 -0.01 -13.10
CA VAL A 104 3.73 -1.41 -13.38
C VAL A 104 4.88 -2.36 -13.06
N ALA A 105 6.12 -1.99 -13.39
CA ALA A 105 7.30 -2.80 -13.07
C ALA A 105 7.49 -2.94 -11.55
N MET A 106 7.36 -1.85 -10.79
CA MET A 106 7.46 -1.88 -9.32
C MET A 106 6.29 -2.64 -8.68
N ALA A 107 5.08 -2.51 -9.19
CA ALA A 107 3.91 -3.26 -8.71
C ALA A 107 4.11 -4.77 -8.83
N ARG A 108 4.69 -5.23 -9.94
CA ARG A 108 5.08 -6.63 -10.16
C ARG A 108 6.19 -7.05 -9.19
N ALA A 109 7.22 -6.23 -9.01
CA ALA A 109 8.32 -6.52 -8.08
C ALA A 109 7.84 -6.63 -6.61
N LEU A 110 6.84 -5.84 -6.22
CA LEU A 110 6.26 -5.86 -4.88
C LEU A 110 5.18 -6.95 -4.70
N HIS A 111 4.82 -7.71 -5.74
CA HIS A 111 3.65 -8.59 -5.75
C HIS A 111 2.37 -7.89 -5.23
N VAL A 112 2.19 -6.63 -5.61
CA VAL A 112 1.02 -5.81 -5.23
C VAL A 112 -0.21 -6.13 -6.10
N HIS A 113 -0.07 -7.04 -7.06
CA HIS A 113 -1.19 -7.64 -7.77
C HIS A 113 -1.74 -8.83 -6.99
N ALA A 114 -3.07 -8.97 -6.96
CA ALA A 114 -3.73 -10.12 -6.35
C ALA A 114 -3.26 -11.43 -7.04
N GLU A 115 -2.30 -12.12 -6.45
CA GLU A 115 -1.82 -13.40 -6.97
C GLU A 115 -2.74 -14.56 -6.53
N ALA A 116 -3.24 -15.26 -7.53
CA ALA A 116 -4.10 -16.42 -7.44
C ALA A 116 -3.47 -17.60 -6.65
N THR A 117 -4.26 -18.18 -5.77
CA THR A 117 -4.46 -19.62 -5.52
C THR A 117 -3.25 -20.56 -5.47
N THR A 118 -2.29 -20.35 -4.56
CA THR A 118 -1.42 -21.44 -4.05
C THR A 118 -1.25 -21.32 -2.53
N GLY A 119 -0.96 -22.40 -1.80
CA GLY A 119 -1.10 -22.44 -0.32
C GLY A 119 -0.32 -21.36 0.48
N ARG A 120 0.76 -20.77 -0.06
CA ARG A 120 1.43 -19.60 0.55
C ARG A 120 0.73 -18.27 0.24
N SER A 121 0.10 -18.10 -0.92
CA SER A 121 -0.74 -16.93 -1.20
C SER A 121 -2.06 -17.01 -0.42
N GLN A 122 -2.66 -18.19 -0.25
CA GLN A 122 -3.85 -18.38 0.58
C GLN A 122 -3.63 -17.96 2.04
N ASN A 123 -2.52 -18.39 2.65
CA ASN A 123 -2.19 -17.98 4.02
C ASN A 123 -1.93 -16.47 4.15
N GLN A 124 -1.39 -15.84 3.11
CA GLN A 124 -1.19 -14.38 3.07
C GLN A 124 -2.52 -13.64 2.90
N GLY A 125 -3.39 -14.13 2.01
CA GLY A 125 -4.76 -13.61 1.83
C GLY A 125 -5.55 -13.65 3.12
N LYS A 126 -5.58 -14.81 3.82
CA LYS A 126 -6.23 -14.93 5.13
C LYS A 126 -5.68 -13.98 6.19
N ALA A 127 -4.36 -13.80 6.24
CA ALA A 127 -3.75 -12.87 7.19
C ALA A 127 -4.12 -11.41 6.88
N LEU A 128 -4.21 -11.07 5.59
CA LEU A 128 -4.65 -9.75 5.15
C LEU A 128 -6.13 -9.51 5.46
N GLU A 129 -6.99 -10.50 5.19
CA GLU A 129 -8.42 -10.46 5.54
C GLU A 129 -8.62 -10.25 7.04
N LEU A 130 -7.84 -10.94 7.89
CA LEU A 130 -7.89 -10.75 9.34
C LEU A 130 -7.48 -9.33 9.76
N GLU A 131 -6.42 -8.75 9.17
CA GLU A 131 -6.01 -7.37 9.46
C GLU A 131 -7.07 -6.35 8.99
N GLN A 132 -7.69 -6.57 7.84
CA GLN A 132 -8.76 -5.71 7.32
C GLN A 132 -10.02 -5.79 8.19
N ALA A 133 -10.42 -6.99 8.60
CA ALA A 133 -11.55 -7.21 9.51
C ALA A 133 -11.29 -6.58 10.88
N ALA A 134 -10.07 -6.70 11.42
CA ALA A 134 -9.70 -6.07 12.70
C ALA A 134 -9.78 -4.54 12.63
N ARG A 135 -9.36 -3.92 11.52
CA ARG A 135 -9.49 -2.46 11.33
C ARG A 135 -10.94 -2.02 11.28
N GLN A 136 -11.82 -2.78 10.62
CA GLN A 136 -13.25 -2.46 10.56
C GLN A 136 -13.93 -2.60 11.94
N GLN A 137 -13.53 -3.59 12.74
CA GLN A 137 -14.05 -3.78 14.11
C GLN A 137 -13.61 -2.68 15.07
N ASP A 138 -12.40 -2.13 14.92
CA ASP A 138 -11.93 -0.99 15.72
C ASP A 138 -12.67 0.32 15.35
N ASP A 139 -13.12 0.46 14.09
CA ASP A 139 -13.92 1.60 13.63
C ASP A 139 -15.40 1.50 14.06
N ASP A 140 -15.95 0.28 14.18
CA ASP A 140 -17.27 -0.02 14.78
C ASP A 140 -17.16 -0.08 16.32
N ASP A 141 -17.00 1.08 16.95
CA ASP A 141 -16.80 1.27 18.40
C ASP A 141 -17.89 0.61 19.28
N LEU A 142 -17.71 -0.68 19.59
CA LEU A 142 -18.49 -1.45 20.56
C LEU A 142 -17.63 -2.05 21.70
N ILE A 143 -16.37 -1.65 21.83
CA ILE A 143 -15.51 -2.12 22.93
C ILE A 143 -15.16 -0.95 23.86
N PRO A 144 -15.77 -0.87 25.06
CA PRO A 144 -15.42 0.13 26.06
C PRO A 144 -13.93 0.04 26.41
N ARG A 145 -13.17 1.09 26.10
CA ARG A 145 -11.79 1.21 26.56
C ARG A 145 -11.81 1.34 28.07
N LEU A 146 -11.23 0.36 28.77
CA LEU A 146 -11.03 0.37 30.22
C LEU A 146 -10.28 1.66 30.61
N ALA A 147 -11.04 2.66 31.08
CA ALA A 147 -10.47 3.79 31.77
C ALA A 147 -9.83 3.25 33.05
N VAL A 148 -8.51 3.28 33.11
CA VAL A 148 -7.77 3.03 34.34
C VAL A 148 -8.17 4.12 35.33
N VAL A 149 -9.02 3.76 36.29
CA VAL A 149 -9.33 4.60 37.44
C VAL A 149 -8.07 4.72 38.29
N ARG A 150 -7.70 5.96 38.59
CA ARG A 150 -6.54 6.33 39.40
C ARG A 150 -6.84 6.23 40.89
#